data_AF-A0A173THZ2-F1
#
_entry.id   AF-A0A173THZ2-F1
#
_cell.length_a   1.000
_cell.length_b   1.000
_cell.length_c   1.000
_cell.angle_alpha   90.00
_cell.angle_beta   90.00
_cell.angle_gamma   90.00
#
_symmetry.space_group_name_H-M   'P 1'
#
loop_
_entity.id
_entity.type
_entity.pdbx_description
1 polymer ?
#
loop_
_entity_poly.entity_id
_entity_poly.type
_entity_poly.pdbx_seq_one_letter_code
_entity_poly.pdbx_strand_id
1 'polypeptide(L)'
;MKQENEINVLSSAGKARKRGLQKEKLVEMGQHRKWDTTISGIEVRKINDSQKIWVNSVRLNGLLSKIVRDDKENQKKAIAQKINGILNENDNGREVYVPMSAKDVRFCFENQLENMPQNTFCLRPSTVQKRKMVSR
;
A
#
# COMPACT_ATOMS: atom_id res chain seq x y z
N MET A 1 -70.99 -16.96 -27.45
CA MET A 1 -70.58 -17.63 -26.20
C MET A 1 -69.07 -17.40 -26.03
N LYS A 2 -68.66 -16.80 -24.90
CA LYS A 2 -67.28 -16.58 -24.40
C LYS A 2 -66.41 -15.58 -25.20
N GLN A 3 -66.45 -14.30 -24.85
CA GLN A 3 -65.66 -13.58 -23.81
C GLN A 3 -64.16 -13.47 -24.10
N GLU A 4 -63.82 -12.23 -24.45
CA GLU A 4 -62.51 -11.58 -24.42
C GLU A 4 -61.88 -11.67 -23.02
N ASN A 5 -60.55 -11.71 -22.97
CA ASN A 5 -59.79 -11.11 -21.88
C ASN A 5 -58.36 -10.82 -22.37
N GLU A 6 -58.24 -9.64 -22.97
CA GLU A 6 -57.00 -8.88 -23.03
C GLU A 6 -56.61 -8.49 -21.59
N ILE A 7 -55.36 -8.71 -21.21
CA ILE A 7 -54.78 -8.04 -20.03
C ILE A 7 -53.79 -7.01 -20.54
N ASN A 8 -54.29 -5.78 -20.64
CA ASN A 8 -53.53 -4.55 -20.57
C ASN A 8 -52.93 -4.40 -19.17
N VAL A 9 -51.62 -4.16 -19.07
CA VAL A 9 -51.06 -3.40 -17.94
C VAL A 9 -50.13 -2.34 -18.50
N LEU A 10 -50.67 -1.13 -18.61
CA LEU A 10 -49.92 0.11 -18.73
C LEU A 10 -49.66 0.70 -17.34
N SER A 11 -48.62 1.56 -17.28
CA SER A 11 -48.35 2.60 -16.28
C SER A 11 -47.53 2.14 -15.06
N SER A 12 -46.34 2.68 -14.82
CA SER A 12 -46.24 4.09 -14.42
C SER A 12 -44.83 4.66 -14.56
N ALA A 13 -44.79 5.93 -14.97
CA ALA A 13 -43.62 6.75 -15.12
C ALA A 13 -42.90 7.04 -13.78
N GLY A 14 -41.57 6.89 -13.78
CA GLY A 14 -40.68 7.40 -12.75
C GLY A 14 -39.48 8.11 -13.39
N LYS A 15 -39.43 9.44 -13.23
CA LYS A 15 -38.43 10.36 -13.76
C LYS A 15 -36.99 10.09 -13.26
N ALA A 16 -36.05 10.29 -14.19
CA ALA A 16 -34.72 10.90 -14.04
C ALA A 16 -33.71 10.33 -13.02
N ARG A 17 -32.62 9.74 -13.53
CA ARG A 17 -31.25 10.01 -13.02
C ARG A 17 -30.25 10.10 -14.17
N LYS A 18 -29.82 11.32 -14.48
CA LYS A 18 -28.53 11.60 -15.14
C LYS A 18 -27.40 11.11 -14.22
N ARG A 19 -26.58 10.17 -14.69
CA ARG A 19 -25.13 10.03 -14.44
C ARG A 19 -24.62 9.25 -15.66
N GLY A 20 -23.86 9.79 -16.62
CA GLY A 20 -22.86 10.84 -16.49
C GLY A 20 -21.63 10.26 -15.82
N LEU A 21 -20.92 9.32 -16.48
CA LEU A 21 -19.45 9.34 -16.62
C LEU A 21 -18.96 8.08 -17.38
N GLN A 22 -18.42 8.36 -18.57
CA GLN A 22 -17.28 7.74 -19.22
C GLN A 22 -16.87 6.33 -18.76
N LYS A 23 -17.15 5.34 -19.62
CA LYS A 23 -16.31 4.16 -19.80
C LYS A 23 -14.94 4.61 -20.34
N GLU A 24 -14.13 5.26 -19.52
CA GLU A 24 -12.69 5.33 -19.75
C GLU A 24 -12.06 4.03 -19.27
N LYS A 25 -11.94 3.15 -20.25
CA LYS A 25 -10.91 2.14 -20.44
C LYS A 25 -9.56 2.56 -19.81
N LEU A 26 -9.40 2.36 -18.51
CA LEU A 26 -8.09 2.19 -17.90
C LEU A 26 -7.77 0.70 -17.93
N VAL A 27 -7.38 0.25 -19.12
CA VAL A 27 -6.35 -0.77 -19.19
C VAL A 27 -5.14 -0.11 -18.52
N GLU A 28 -4.87 -0.41 -17.25
CA GLU A 28 -3.55 -0.17 -16.67
C GLU A 28 -2.58 -1.12 -17.39
N MET A 29 -2.30 -0.78 -18.66
CA MET A 29 -1.22 -1.36 -19.43
C MET A 29 0.05 -1.05 -18.66
N GLY A 30 0.59 -2.05 -17.97
CA GLY A 30 2.01 -2.33 -17.89
C GLY A 30 2.94 -1.13 -17.80
N GLN A 31 2.58 -0.08 -17.06
CA GLN A 31 3.58 0.84 -16.57
C GLN A 31 4.26 0.06 -15.48
N HIS A 32 5.41 -0.53 -15.81
CA HIS A 32 6.52 -0.58 -14.88
C HIS A 32 6.61 0.82 -14.29
N ARG A 33 5.89 1.07 -13.18
CA ARG A 33 6.17 2.20 -12.29
C ARG A 33 7.67 2.11 -12.11
N LYS A 34 8.40 3.18 -12.41
CA LYS A 34 9.84 3.21 -12.15
C LYS A 34 10.01 3.10 -10.64
N TRP A 35 10.00 1.86 -10.15
CA TRP A 35 10.43 1.49 -8.83
C TRP A 35 11.95 1.69 -8.81
N ASP A 36 12.61 2.08 -7.74
CA ASP A 36 12.34 2.96 -6.62
C ASP A 36 13.76 3.44 -6.26
N THR A 37 13.96 4.68 -5.86
CA THR A 37 15.29 5.07 -5.39
C THR A 37 15.59 4.27 -4.13
N THR A 38 16.51 3.32 -4.22
CA THR A 38 17.01 2.56 -3.06
C THR A 38 17.70 3.53 -2.13
N ILE A 39 17.40 3.42 -0.83
CA ILE A 39 18.00 4.26 0.20
C ILE A 39 18.66 3.38 1.26
N SER A 40 19.73 3.90 1.84
CA SER A 40 20.41 3.30 2.99
C SER A 40 19.61 3.47 4.28
N GLY A 41 19.90 2.67 5.30
CA GLY A 41 19.32 2.86 6.63
C GLY A 41 19.68 4.20 7.27
N ILE A 42 20.84 4.76 6.95
CA ILE A 42 21.25 6.10 7.39
C ILE A 42 20.31 7.17 6.83
N GLU A 43 19.91 7.04 5.57
CA GLU A 43 18.95 7.94 4.95
C GLU A 43 17.56 7.78 5.58
N VAL A 44 17.15 6.55 5.92
CA VAL A 44 15.88 6.31 6.63
C VAL A 44 15.80 7.10 7.93
N ARG A 45 16.89 7.24 8.70
CA ARG A 45 16.88 8.04 9.94
C ARG A 45 16.52 9.51 9.73
N LYS A 46 16.80 10.06 8.55
CA LYS A 46 16.58 11.47 8.21
C LYS A 46 15.18 11.74 7.66
N ILE A 47 14.41 10.68 7.36
CA ILE A 47 13.07 10.78 6.80
C ILE A 47 12.03 11.09 7.88
N ASN A 48 11.07 11.96 7.57
CA ASN A 48 9.95 12.29 8.45
C ASN A 48 9.18 11.03 8.87
N ASP A 49 8.88 10.90 10.17
CA ASP A 49 8.12 9.79 10.79
C ASP A 49 6.92 9.31 9.97
N SER A 50 6.14 10.25 9.42
CA SER A 50 4.89 9.97 8.69
C SER A 50 5.10 9.47 7.25
N GLN A 51 6.28 9.67 6.69
CA GLN A 51 6.55 9.33 5.30
C GLN A 51 6.61 7.82 5.11
N LYS A 52 6.03 7.34 4.00
CA LYS A 52 6.03 5.93 3.65
C LYS A 52 7.36 5.53 3.00
N ILE A 53 7.92 4.45 3.51
CA ILE A 53 9.11 3.76 3.01
C ILE A 53 8.67 2.36 2.61
N TRP A 54 9.11 1.91 1.44
CA TRP A 54 8.85 0.56 0.97
C TRP A 54 9.98 -0.33 1.47
N VAL A 55 9.61 -1.38 2.20
CA VAL A 55 10.54 -2.28 2.90
C VAL A 55 10.47 -3.65 2.28
N ASN A 56 11.62 -4.20 1.93
CA ASN A 56 11.70 -5.53 1.34
C ASN A 56 11.13 -6.58 2.32
N SER A 57 10.07 -7.26 1.90
CA SER A 57 9.32 -8.20 2.75
C SER A 57 10.16 -9.42 3.16
N VAL A 58 11.12 -9.84 2.33
CA VAL A 58 12.07 -10.92 2.67
C VAL A 58 12.99 -10.49 3.80
N ARG A 59 13.48 -9.24 3.78
CA ARG A 59 14.32 -8.70 4.86
C ARG A 59 13.54 -8.55 6.15
N LEU A 60 12.29 -8.09 6.05
CA LEU A 60 11.39 -7.94 7.18
C LEU A 60 11.04 -9.29 7.83
N ASN A 61 10.76 -10.32 7.02
CA ASN A 61 10.56 -11.71 7.50
C ASN A 61 11.82 -12.28 8.16
N GLY A 62 13.01 -12.00 7.60
CA GLY A 62 14.28 -12.39 8.20
C GLY A 62 14.51 -11.76 9.58
N LEU A 63 14.12 -10.49 9.75
CA LEU A 63 14.17 -9.81 11.04
C LEU A 63 13.19 -10.44 12.04
N LEU A 64 11.93 -10.65 11.65
CA LEU A 64 10.92 -11.32 12.48
C LEU A 64 11.41 -12.68 12.97
N SER A 65 11.97 -13.49 12.06
CA SER A 65 12.49 -14.83 12.37
C SER A 65 13.60 -14.81 13.40
N LYS A 66 14.46 -13.77 13.40
CA LYS A 66 15.52 -13.59 14.42
C LYS A 66 14.92 -13.20 15.77
N ILE A 67 13.99 -12.25 15.77
CA ILE A 67 13.37 -11.71 16.99
C ILE A 67 12.56 -12.78 17.72
N VAL A 68 11.76 -13.58 17.01
CA VAL A 68 10.93 -14.65 17.62
C VAL A 68 11.77 -15.75 18.27
N ARG A 69 13.02 -15.94 17.83
CA ARG A 69 13.96 -16.89 18.46
C ARG A 69 14.56 -16.35 19.76
N ASP A 70 14.55 -15.04 19.98
CA ASP A 70 15.07 -14.36 21.17
C ASP A 70 13.94 -14.08 22.17
N ASP A 71 13.69 -15.02 23.10
CA ASP A 71 12.51 -15.00 23.98
C ASP A 71 12.60 -14.01 25.19
N LYS A 72 13.66 -13.19 25.27
CA LYS A 72 14.05 -12.56 26.54
C LYS A 72 13.64 -11.08 26.72
N GLU A 73 12.95 -10.45 25.77
CA GLU A 73 12.73 -9.00 25.83
C GLU A 73 11.33 -8.55 25.37
N ASN A 74 10.63 -7.79 26.24
CA ASN A 74 9.29 -7.26 25.93
C ASN A 74 9.28 -6.34 24.69
N GLN A 75 10.37 -5.60 24.48
CA GLN A 75 10.56 -4.76 23.29
C GLN A 75 10.60 -5.58 22.01
N LYS A 76 11.32 -6.72 22.02
CA LYS A 76 11.36 -7.68 20.90
C LYS A 76 9.96 -8.23 20.59
N LYS A 77 9.15 -8.54 21.61
CA LYS A 77 7.76 -8.97 21.42
C LYS A 77 6.91 -7.89 20.74
N ALA A 78 7.04 -6.63 21.15
CA ALA A 78 6.34 -5.52 20.52
C ALA A 78 6.75 -5.32 19.06
N ILE A 79 8.05 -5.44 18.74
CA ILE A 79 8.54 -5.38 17.36
C ILE A 79 7.98 -6.55 16.53
N ALA A 80 8.02 -7.78 17.06
CA ALA A 80 7.49 -8.95 16.36
C ALA A 80 5.98 -8.80 16.05
N GLN A 81 5.20 -8.31 17.01
CA GLN A 81 3.78 -8.01 16.82
C GLN A 81 3.57 -6.96 15.73
N LYS A 82 4.36 -5.88 15.76
CA LYS A 82 4.28 -4.81 14.76
C LYS A 82 4.59 -5.32 13.35
N ILE A 83 5.65 -6.13 13.20
CA ILE A 83 6.04 -6.72 11.92
C ILE A 83 4.96 -7.67 11.41
N ASN A 84 4.42 -8.54 12.26
CA ASN A 84 3.33 -9.45 11.88
C ASN A 84 2.09 -8.68 11.41
N GLY A 85 1.70 -7.61 12.09
CA GLY A 85 0.59 -6.76 11.66
C GLY A 85 0.80 -6.21 10.25
N ILE A 86 2.00 -5.67 9.98
CA ILE A 86 2.35 -5.12 8.65
C ILE A 86 2.34 -6.21 7.58
N LEU A 87 2.91 -7.39 7.85
CA LEU A 87 2.95 -8.47 6.87
C LEU A 87 1.55 -9.00 6.56
N ASN A 88 0.70 -9.18 7.57
CA ASN A 88 -0.67 -9.67 7.41
C ASN A 88 -1.57 -8.68 6.67
N GLU A 89 -1.41 -7.37 6.91
CA GLU A 89 -2.15 -6.33 6.17
C GLU A 89 -1.78 -6.29 4.67
N ASN A 90 -0.59 -6.80 4.31
CA ASN A 90 -0.07 -6.79 2.95
C ASN A 90 0.02 -8.19 2.33
N ASP A 91 -0.70 -9.18 2.88
CA ASP A 91 -0.69 -10.58 2.45
C ASP A 91 -1.44 -10.83 1.13
N ASN A 92 -1.09 -10.06 0.10
CA ASN A 92 -1.52 -10.30 -1.27
C ASN A 92 -0.59 -11.29 -1.99
N GLY A 93 0.41 -11.85 -1.29
CA GLY A 93 1.38 -12.85 -1.77
C GLY A 93 2.28 -12.44 -2.96
N ARG A 94 2.13 -11.21 -3.49
CA ARG A 94 2.73 -10.78 -4.76
C ARG A 94 3.71 -9.61 -4.63
N GLU A 95 3.66 -8.85 -3.54
CA GLU A 95 4.49 -7.65 -3.39
C GLU A 95 5.81 -7.96 -2.65
N VAL A 96 6.93 -7.67 -3.31
CA VAL A 96 8.30 -7.83 -2.76
C VAL A 96 8.60 -6.76 -1.70
N TYR A 97 7.89 -5.63 -1.74
CA TYR A 97 8.06 -4.55 -0.79
C TYR A 97 6.72 -4.22 -0.11
N VAL A 98 6.76 -3.99 1.20
CA VAL A 98 5.61 -3.58 2.00
C VAL A 98 5.76 -2.13 2.45
N PRO A 99 4.69 -1.32 2.41
CA PRO A 99 4.75 0.08 2.83
C PRO A 99 4.73 0.22 4.35
N MET A 100 5.79 0.79 4.93
CA MET A 100 5.92 1.11 6.35
C MET A 100 6.10 2.61 6.56
N SER A 101 5.69 3.15 7.73
CA SER A 101 6.07 4.52 8.09
C SER A 101 7.54 4.57 8.47
N ALA A 102 8.24 5.69 8.23
CA ALA A 102 9.64 5.82 8.62
C ALA A 102 9.85 5.62 10.14
N LYS A 103 8.86 6.03 10.94
CA LYS A 103 8.82 5.74 12.38
C LYS A 103 8.82 4.24 12.67
N ASP A 104 7.94 3.49 12.00
CA ASP A 104 7.86 2.04 12.19
C ASP A 104 9.11 1.33 11.67
N VAL A 105 9.73 1.81 10.59
CA VAL A 105 11.02 1.26 10.11
C VAL A 105 12.11 1.46 11.15
N ARG A 106 12.25 2.67 11.72
CA ARG A 106 13.21 2.92 12.80
C ARG A 106 12.94 2.06 14.02
N PHE A 107 11.68 1.93 14.40
CA PHE A 107 11.25 1.12 15.54
C PHE A 107 11.55 -0.38 15.34
N CYS A 108 11.28 -0.93 14.16
CA CYS A 108 11.48 -2.37 13.92
C CYS A 108 12.96 -2.74 13.75
N PHE A 109 13.72 -1.93 12.99
CA PHE A 109 15.10 -2.27 12.63
C PHE A 109 16.14 -1.78 13.64
N GLU A 110 15.79 -0.82 14.51
CA GLU A 110 16.63 -0.34 15.61
C GLU A 110 18.12 -0.16 15.22
N ASN A 111 19.02 -0.87 15.90
CA ASN A 111 20.46 -0.84 15.66
C ASN A 111 20.89 -1.56 14.37
N GLN A 112 20.04 -2.43 13.82
CA GLN A 112 20.30 -3.12 12.55
C GLN A 112 20.07 -2.22 11.34
N LEU A 113 19.33 -1.12 11.50
CA LEU A 113 18.89 -0.24 10.42
C LEU A 113 20.03 0.15 9.47
N GLU A 114 21.16 0.60 10.02
CA GLU A 114 22.31 1.10 9.23
C GLU A 114 23.09 -0.02 8.51
N ASN A 115 23.04 -1.23 9.06
CA ASN A 115 23.73 -2.40 8.52
C ASN A 115 22.89 -3.18 7.50
N MET A 116 21.68 -2.69 7.21
CA MET A 116 20.80 -3.34 6.23
C MET A 116 21.36 -3.20 4.81
N PRO A 117 21.30 -4.25 3.98
CA PRO A 117 21.68 -4.18 2.58
C PRO A 117 20.95 -3.09 1.81
N GLN A 118 21.57 -2.52 0.77
CA GLN A 118 21.00 -1.42 -0.04
C GLN A 118 19.61 -1.74 -0.63
N ASN A 119 19.30 -3.01 -0.88
CA ASN A 119 18.01 -3.45 -1.42
C ASN A 119 16.91 -3.64 -0.36
N THR A 120 17.11 -3.11 0.85
CA THR A 120 16.15 -3.26 1.95
C THR A 120 15.07 -2.18 1.91
N PHE A 121 15.45 -0.94 1.60
CA PHE A 121 14.56 0.21 1.69
C PHE A 121 14.53 0.96 0.37
N CYS A 122 13.35 1.39 -0.01
CA CYS A 122 13.18 2.16 -1.22
C CYS A 122 12.08 3.20 -1.09
N LEU A 123 12.26 4.29 -1.82
CA LEU A 123 11.27 5.35 -1.92
C LEU A 123 10.55 5.20 -3.24
N ARG A 124 9.24 5.04 -3.15
CA ARG A 124 8.39 5.22 -4.32
C ARG A 124 8.42 6.68 -4.69
N PRO A 125 8.68 7.04 -5.96
CA PRO A 125 8.39 8.39 -6.41
C PRO A 125 6.94 8.65 -6.03
N SER A 126 6.70 9.60 -5.13
CA SER A 126 5.35 10.10 -4.97
C SER A 126 4.92 10.48 -6.37
N THR A 127 3.73 10.09 -6.79
CA THR A 127 3.03 10.80 -7.85
C THR A 127 2.85 12.23 -7.35
N VAL A 128 3.91 13.04 -7.42
CA VAL A 128 3.83 14.47 -7.23
C VAL A 128 2.89 14.86 -8.33
N GLN A 129 1.64 15.13 -7.94
CA GLN A 129 0.71 15.90 -8.73
C GLN A 129 1.53 17.01 -9.32
N LYS A 130 1.73 16.99 -10.65
CA LYS A 130 2.27 18.12 -11.38
C LYS A 130 1.43 19.30 -10.93
N ARG A 131 1.92 20.10 -9.98
CA ARG A 131 1.30 21.37 -9.63
C ARG A 131 1.30 22.11 -10.95
N LYS A 132 0.12 22.27 -11.55
CA LYS A 132 -0.07 23.11 -12.72
C LYS A 132 0.60 24.43 -12.36
N MET A 133 1.69 24.73 -13.04
CA MET A 133 2.29 26.04 -13.02
C MET A 133 1.24 26.93 -13.68
N VAL A 134 0.45 27.62 -12.85
CA VAL A 134 -0.45 28.65 -13.35
C VAL A 134 0.48 29.80 -13.76
N SER A 135 0.71 29.92 -15.06
CA SER A 135 1.28 31.14 -15.62
C SER A 135 0.36 32.29 -15.20
N ARG A 136 0.95 33.28 -14.54
CA ARG A 136 0.30 34.58 -14.34
C ARG A 136 0.15 35.28 -15.68
#